data_AF-K2E6H0-F1
#
_entry.id   AF-K2E6H0-F1
#
_cell.length_a   1.000
_cell.length_b   1.000
_cell.length_c   1.000
_cell.angle_alpha   90.00
_cell.angle_beta   90.00
_cell.angle_gamma   90.00
#
_symmetry.space_group_name_H-M   'P 1'
#
loop_
_entity.id
_entity.type
_entity.pdbx_description
1 polymer ?
#
loop_
_entity_poly.entity_id
_entity_poly.type
_entity_poly.pdbx_seq_one_letter_code
_entity_poly.pdbx_strand_id
1 'polypeptide(L)'
;MKKIDKKELKEIIQSGHINLLIGAGCSLDYLTTLNDIENRMNVEATKEQAQKDYYKLMKKSKSVLNDSLETDSTEKGELTKTKQNYDSFLGFWANTISSRSLHIVNKQVNVFTTNFDMFMEDSCERLGIPYNDGFAGQINPSFSVANFNKIQRYKSLQFDNTSDIPLFNIIKLHGSVSWQTKNEMIIYSNGTHIADDLGDKTGDDFNKEYKKIAVINPNAEKHIETVLNTNYAAMLRKFTLELEKENSILIIIGFSLEDKHIKNLLYGVMKTNPTLIVIYFSYSQYIEATHKLEENKNSNMYVISSEIKKEKFNKFFNNESDWSKFVVKDTKSDKLELVDNIIDLIDSLEESERGKIKQVLCQPFEEATEYLTKVILNHDVPDKNESKE
;
A
#
# COMPACT_ATOMS: atom_id res chain seq x y z
N MET A 1 11.59 21.09 5.38
CA MET A 1 11.06 20.16 4.36
C MET A 1 11.23 20.76 2.97
N LYS A 2 11.74 20.00 2.00
CA LYS A 2 11.73 20.41 0.59
C LYS A 2 10.29 20.43 0.07
N LYS A 3 9.88 21.52 -0.56
CA LYS A 3 8.58 21.60 -1.23
C LYS A 3 8.79 21.29 -2.70
N ILE A 4 8.04 20.34 -3.23
CA ILE A 4 7.95 20.13 -4.68
C ILE A 4 6.97 21.16 -5.27
N ASP A 5 7.35 21.80 -6.36
CA ASP A 5 6.43 22.72 -7.03
C ASP A 5 5.27 21.95 -7.68
N LYS A 6 4.06 22.52 -7.67
CA LYS A 6 2.86 21.83 -8.20
C LYS A 6 2.97 21.59 -9.71
N LYS A 7 3.56 22.54 -10.44
CA LYS A 7 3.76 22.43 -11.88
C LYS A 7 4.83 21.39 -12.18
N GLU A 8 5.94 21.41 -11.42
CA GLU A 8 6.99 20.39 -11.50
C GLU A 8 6.43 18.98 -11.26
N LEU A 9 5.64 18.77 -10.21
CA LEU A 9 5.01 17.48 -9.92
C LEU A 9 4.12 17.00 -11.07
N LYS A 10 3.33 17.91 -11.67
CA LYS A 10 2.48 17.59 -12.81
C LYS A 10 3.32 17.18 -14.03
N GLU A 11 4.41 17.88 -14.32
CA GLU A 11 5.34 17.54 -15.41
C GLU A 11 5.99 16.16 -15.20
N ILE A 12 6.48 15.89 -13.99
CA ILE A 12 7.04 14.57 -13.62
C ILE A 12 6.00 13.46 -13.83
N ILE A 13 4.76 13.67 -13.38
CA ILE A 13 3.69 12.69 -13.58
C ILE A 13 3.27 12.59 -15.06
N GLN A 14 3.53 13.56 -15.91
CA GLN A 14 3.24 13.43 -17.35
C GLN A 14 4.30 12.64 -18.11
N SER A 15 5.58 12.78 -17.75
CA SER A 15 6.69 12.18 -18.50
C SER A 15 7.38 10.99 -17.83
N GLY A 16 7.11 10.72 -16.55
CA GLY A 16 7.83 9.72 -15.76
C GLY A 16 7.22 8.32 -15.71
N HIS A 17 8.04 7.34 -15.34
CA HIS A 17 7.57 5.97 -15.03
C HIS A 17 6.90 5.95 -13.65
N ILE A 18 5.59 5.67 -13.60
CA ILE A 18 4.83 5.71 -12.34
C ILE A 18 4.95 4.40 -11.58
N ASN A 19 5.47 4.50 -10.36
CA ASN A 19 5.50 3.43 -9.39
C ASN A 19 4.78 3.88 -8.11
N LEU A 20 3.91 3.04 -7.58
CA LEU A 20 3.17 3.27 -6.35
C LEU A 20 3.60 2.20 -5.34
N LEU A 21 3.89 2.58 -4.10
CA LEU A 21 4.12 1.65 -2.99
C LEU A 21 3.03 1.83 -1.94
N ILE A 22 2.14 0.86 -1.84
CA ILE A 22 0.96 0.90 -0.99
C ILE A 22 1.12 -0.05 0.18
N GLY A 23 1.01 0.49 1.39
CA GLY A 23 1.04 -0.30 2.62
C GLY A 23 -0.32 -0.48 3.30
N ALA A 24 -0.31 -1.17 4.43
CA ALA A 24 -1.51 -1.57 5.18
C ALA A 24 -2.27 -0.38 5.80
N GLY A 25 -1.65 0.79 5.93
CA GLY A 25 -2.33 2.01 6.38
C GLY A 25 -3.49 2.42 5.46
N CYS A 26 -3.48 2.00 4.18
CA CYS A 26 -4.55 2.29 3.24
C CYS A 26 -5.83 1.46 3.47
N SER A 27 -5.73 0.30 4.11
CA SER A 27 -6.85 -0.59 4.44
C SER A 27 -7.29 -0.52 5.90
N LEU A 28 -6.70 0.39 6.68
CA LEU A 28 -6.82 0.42 8.14
C LEU A 28 -8.25 0.65 8.65
N ASP A 29 -9.10 1.31 7.86
CA ASP A 29 -10.52 1.51 8.18
C ASP A 29 -11.28 0.17 8.30
N TYR A 30 -10.81 -0.94 7.68
CA TYR A 30 -11.45 -2.26 7.75
C TYR A 30 -10.53 -3.40 8.24
N LEU A 31 -9.29 -3.45 7.74
CA LEU A 31 -8.29 -4.44 8.16
C LEU A 31 -7.38 -3.81 9.20
N THR A 32 -7.43 -4.34 10.42
CA THR A 32 -6.48 -3.96 11.47
C THR A 32 -5.06 -4.36 11.08
N THR A 33 -4.08 -3.60 11.57
CA THR A 33 -2.68 -3.87 11.25
C THR A 33 -2.11 -5.07 12.01
N LEU A 34 -0.90 -5.47 11.61
CA LEU A 34 -0.20 -6.61 12.18
C LEU A 34 0.25 -6.41 13.63
N ASN A 35 0.22 -5.20 14.19
CA ASN A 35 0.54 -4.93 15.60
C ASN A 35 1.82 -5.68 16.05
N ASP A 36 1.71 -6.44 17.14
CA ASP A 36 2.75 -7.30 17.73
C ASP A 36 2.81 -8.71 17.12
N ILE A 37 2.01 -9.01 16.08
CA ILE A 37 2.04 -10.32 15.42
C ILE A 37 3.45 -10.62 14.93
N GLU A 38 4.18 -9.62 14.40
CA GLU A 38 5.52 -9.83 13.86
C GLU A 38 6.51 -10.31 14.92
N ASN A 39 6.49 -9.70 16.10
CA ASN A 39 7.34 -10.08 17.22
C ASN A 39 6.94 -11.44 17.78
N ARG A 40 5.63 -11.67 17.98
CA ARG A 40 5.11 -12.96 18.46
C ARG A 40 5.39 -14.11 17.48
N MET A 41 5.49 -13.84 16.17
CA MET A 41 5.90 -14.85 15.19
C MET A 41 7.37 -15.26 15.31
N ASN A 42 8.23 -14.40 15.87
CA ASN A 42 9.66 -14.70 16.09
C ASN A 42 9.91 -15.53 17.35
N VAL A 43 8.95 -15.60 18.28
CA VAL A 43 9.08 -16.33 19.54
C VAL A 43 8.36 -17.67 19.43
N GLU A 44 9.10 -18.78 19.59
CA GLU A 44 8.58 -20.14 19.37
C GLU A 44 7.33 -20.46 20.22
N ALA A 45 7.29 -19.97 21.46
CA ALA A 45 6.15 -20.18 22.37
C ALA A 45 4.86 -19.47 21.94
N THR A 46 4.94 -18.34 21.22
CA THR A 46 3.77 -17.55 20.80
C THR A 46 3.48 -17.64 19.30
N LYS A 47 4.33 -18.36 18.55
CA LYS A 47 4.28 -18.50 17.09
C LYS A 47 2.95 -19.05 16.57
N GLU A 48 2.44 -20.14 17.14
CA GLU A 48 1.17 -20.73 16.67
C GLU A 48 0.01 -19.75 16.88
N GLN A 49 -0.03 -19.06 18.03
CA GLN A 49 -1.08 -18.07 18.30
C GLN A 49 -0.97 -16.87 17.36
N ALA A 50 0.25 -16.41 17.06
CA ALA A 50 0.49 -15.33 16.10
C ALA A 50 0.07 -15.72 14.67
N GLN A 51 0.33 -16.96 14.25
CA GLN A 51 -0.15 -17.50 12.97
C GLN A 51 -1.67 -17.58 12.91
N LYS A 52 -2.33 -17.97 14.01
CA LYS A 52 -3.79 -17.96 14.12
C LYS A 52 -4.37 -16.56 14.03
N ASP A 53 -3.75 -15.58 14.68
CA ASP A 53 -4.19 -14.18 14.60
C ASP A 53 -3.99 -13.62 13.18
N TYR A 54 -2.87 -13.94 12.53
CA TYR A 54 -2.64 -13.58 11.13
C TYR A 54 -3.65 -14.24 10.19
N TYR A 55 -3.96 -15.51 10.42
CA TYR A 55 -5.01 -16.22 9.71
C TYR A 55 -6.38 -15.55 9.85
N LYS A 56 -6.75 -15.06 11.05
CA LYS A 56 -8.00 -14.31 11.23
C LYS A 56 -8.06 -13.07 10.34
N LEU A 57 -6.95 -12.35 10.19
CA LEU A 57 -6.87 -11.19 9.28
C LEU A 57 -7.01 -11.61 7.81
N MET A 58 -6.33 -12.69 7.41
CA MET A 58 -6.47 -13.25 6.06
C MET A 58 -7.92 -13.71 5.79
N LYS A 59 -8.56 -14.37 6.75
CA LYS A 59 -9.96 -14.79 6.67
C LYS A 59 -10.89 -13.58 6.52
N LYS A 60 -10.70 -12.53 7.35
CA LYS A 60 -11.47 -11.27 7.24
C LYS A 60 -11.29 -10.63 5.86
N SER A 61 -10.08 -10.64 5.30
CA SER A 61 -9.84 -10.11 3.95
C SER A 61 -10.55 -10.88 2.83
N LYS A 62 -11.02 -12.13 3.04
CA LYS A 62 -11.86 -12.85 2.06
C LYS A 62 -13.18 -12.13 1.81
N SER A 63 -13.70 -11.38 2.79
CA SER A 63 -14.92 -10.58 2.64
C SER A 63 -14.79 -9.50 1.57
N VAL A 64 -13.56 -9.12 1.18
CA VAL A 64 -13.33 -8.22 0.04
C VAL A 64 -13.84 -8.84 -1.27
N LEU A 65 -13.68 -10.14 -1.46
CA LEU A 65 -14.16 -10.85 -2.66
C LEU A 65 -15.66 -11.18 -2.60
N ASN A 66 -16.20 -11.33 -1.39
CA ASN A 66 -17.62 -11.62 -1.18
C ASN A 66 -18.12 -10.94 0.09
N ASP A 67 -18.80 -9.81 -0.10
CA ASP A 67 -19.39 -8.99 0.97
C ASP A 67 -20.38 -9.75 1.85
N SER A 68 -20.89 -10.90 1.40
CA SER A 68 -21.81 -11.74 2.19
C SER A 68 -21.11 -12.47 3.32
N LEU A 69 -19.77 -12.58 3.28
CA LEU A 69 -18.97 -13.16 4.35
C LEU A 69 -18.85 -12.21 5.55
N GLU A 70 -19.10 -10.92 5.35
CA GLU A 70 -19.14 -9.94 6.43
C GLU A 70 -20.55 -9.82 6.99
N THR A 71 -20.74 -10.33 8.21
CA THR A 71 -22.05 -10.38 8.87
C THR A 71 -22.30 -9.19 9.78
N ASP A 72 -21.25 -8.52 10.26
CA ASP A 72 -21.39 -7.35 11.12
C ASP A 72 -21.78 -6.11 10.30
N SER A 73 -22.86 -5.42 10.70
CA SER A 73 -23.36 -4.26 9.96
C SER A 73 -22.39 -3.07 9.98
N THR A 74 -21.63 -2.91 11.06
CA THR A 74 -20.65 -1.83 11.23
C THR A 74 -19.43 -2.10 10.36
N GLU A 75 -18.86 -3.30 10.46
CA GLU A 75 -17.69 -3.70 9.66
C GLU A 75 -18.01 -3.72 8.16
N LYS A 76 -19.25 -4.05 7.78
CA LYS A 76 -19.71 -3.94 6.39
C LYS A 76 -19.73 -2.51 5.86
N GLY A 77 -20.08 -1.54 6.72
CA GLY A 77 -19.99 -0.12 6.40
C GLY A 77 -18.54 0.33 6.17
N GLU A 78 -17.63 -0.13 7.03
CA GLU A 78 -16.19 0.12 6.92
C GLU A 78 -15.55 -0.51 5.69
N LEU A 79 -15.93 -1.75 5.35
CA LEU A 79 -15.54 -2.44 4.13
C LEU A 79 -15.94 -1.65 2.89
N THR A 80 -17.21 -1.22 2.83
CA THR A 80 -17.74 -0.44 1.71
C THR A 80 -17.00 0.88 1.55
N LYS A 81 -16.74 1.58 2.66
CA LYS A 81 -15.99 2.84 2.66
C LYS A 81 -14.55 2.64 2.17
N THR A 82 -13.89 1.58 2.63
CA THR A 82 -12.53 1.25 2.21
C THR A 82 -12.50 0.92 0.71
N LYS A 83 -13.45 0.11 0.20
CA LYS A 83 -13.63 -0.14 -1.23
C LYS A 83 -13.76 1.15 -2.04
N GLN A 84 -14.60 2.09 -1.59
CA GLN A 84 -14.78 3.40 -2.25
C GLN A 84 -13.50 4.25 -2.26
N ASN A 85 -12.67 4.16 -1.22
CA ASN A 85 -11.39 4.87 -1.17
C ASN A 85 -10.40 4.30 -2.21
N TYR A 86 -10.31 2.97 -2.33
CA TYR A 86 -9.50 2.32 -3.37
C TYR A 86 -10.04 2.65 -4.77
N ASP A 87 -11.36 2.65 -4.95
CA ASP A 87 -12.00 3.00 -6.22
C ASP A 87 -11.66 4.45 -6.64
N SER A 88 -11.75 5.40 -5.70
CA SER A 88 -11.41 6.80 -5.96
C SER A 88 -9.94 6.97 -6.35
N PHE A 89 -9.03 6.28 -5.65
CA PHE A 89 -7.59 6.35 -5.92
C PHE A 89 -7.21 5.73 -7.27
N LEU A 90 -7.70 4.52 -7.56
CA LEU A 90 -7.41 3.82 -8.82
C LEU A 90 -8.08 4.53 -9.99
N GLY A 91 -9.31 5.01 -9.82
CA GLY A 91 -10.01 5.84 -10.81
C GLY A 91 -9.23 7.12 -11.13
N PHE A 92 -8.70 7.81 -10.11
CA PHE A 92 -7.83 8.98 -10.31
C PHE A 92 -6.61 8.65 -11.17
N TRP A 93 -5.88 7.57 -10.86
CA TRP A 93 -4.70 7.18 -11.63
C TRP A 93 -5.06 6.72 -13.04
N ALA A 94 -6.14 5.95 -13.21
CA ALA A 94 -6.59 5.49 -14.51
C ALA A 94 -6.95 6.67 -15.41
N ASN A 95 -7.66 7.67 -14.89
CA ASN A 95 -7.99 8.90 -15.61
C ASN A 95 -6.73 9.72 -15.95
N THR A 96 -5.81 9.87 -14.99
CA THR A 96 -4.56 10.62 -15.16
C THR A 96 -3.69 10.00 -16.26
N ILE A 97 -3.53 8.68 -16.26
CA ILE A 97 -2.72 7.94 -17.22
C ILE A 97 -3.38 7.88 -18.59
N SER A 98 -4.71 7.71 -18.63
CA SER A 98 -5.46 7.75 -19.89
C SER A 98 -5.30 9.09 -20.60
N SER A 99 -5.30 10.18 -19.83
CA SER A 99 -5.21 11.57 -20.31
C SER A 99 -3.79 12.03 -20.61
N ARG A 100 -2.76 11.19 -20.38
CA ARG A 100 -1.38 11.53 -20.77
C ARG A 100 -1.32 11.76 -22.28
N SER A 101 -0.92 12.97 -22.64
CA SER A 101 -0.73 13.44 -24.02
C SER A 101 0.58 12.95 -24.63
N LEU A 102 1.59 12.67 -23.80
CA LEU A 102 2.92 12.24 -24.23
C LEU A 102 3.00 10.71 -24.36
N HIS A 103 3.41 10.23 -25.52
CA HIS A 103 3.69 8.81 -25.80
C HIS A 103 5.13 8.39 -25.46
N ILE A 104 5.83 9.18 -24.65
CA ILE A 104 7.24 8.94 -24.29
C ILE A 104 7.36 7.68 -23.41
N VAL A 105 6.42 7.52 -22.48
CA VAL A 105 6.32 6.37 -21.60
C VAL A 105 4.99 5.66 -21.86
N ASN A 106 5.01 4.33 -21.81
CA ASN A 106 3.79 3.54 -21.93
C ASN A 106 2.79 3.94 -20.82
N LYS A 107 1.50 3.74 -21.08
CA LYS A 107 0.41 3.97 -20.12
C LYS A 107 0.34 2.88 -19.04
N GLN A 108 1.45 2.63 -18.35
CA GLN A 108 1.56 1.62 -17.29
C GLN A 108 1.78 2.28 -15.93
N VAL A 109 1.12 1.74 -14.90
CA VAL A 109 1.36 2.07 -13.49
C VAL A 109 1.77 0.79 -12.79
N ASN A 110 2.94 0.78 -12.17
CA ASN A 110 3.32 -0.35 -11.32
C ASN A 110 2.89 -0.06 -9.89
N VAL A 111 2.12 -0.96 -9.30
CA VAL A 111 1.67 -0.87 -7.92
C VAL A 111 2.32 -1.97 -7.13
N PHE A 112 3.29 -1.61 -6.29
CA PHE A 112 3.91 -2.49 -5.34
C PHE A 112 3.15 -2.44 -4.03
N THR A 113 2.85 -3.59 -3.45
CA THR A 113 2.21 -3.64 -2.13
C THR A 113 2.75 -4.79 -1.29
N THR A 114 2.83 -4.55 0.02
CA THR A 114 3.10 -5.59 1.02
C THR A 114 1.82 -6.22 1.56
N ASN A 115 0.66 -5.76 1.09
CA ASN A 115 -0.64 -6.20 1.57
C ASN A 115 -1.02 -7.51 0.88
N PHE A 116 -1.60 -8.44 1.64
CA PHE A 116 -2.09 -9.73 1.12
C PHE A 116 -3.53 -9.66 0.62
N ASP A 117 -4.30 -8.64 1.05
CA ASP A 117 -5.70 -8.42 0.69
C ASP A 117 -5.90 -8.13 -0.80
N MET A 118 -7.14 -8.19 -1.28
CA MET A 118 -7.48 -8.06 -2.70
C MET A 118 -8.22 -6.76 -3.04
N PHE A 119 -8.10 -5.71 -2.24
CA PHE A 119 -8.83 -4.46 -2.48
C PHE A 119 -8.52 -3.84 -3.84
N MET A 120 -7.26 -3.93 -4.30
CA MET A 120 -6.86 -3.35 -5.58
C MET A 120 -7.46 -4.10 -6.76
N GLU A 121 -7.37 -5.43 -6.78
CA GLU A 121 -7.93 -6.25 -7.85
C GLU A 121 -9.44 -6.08 -7.94
N ASP A 122 -10.13 -6.18 -6.80
CA ASP A 122 -11.57 -6.00 -6.68
C ASP A 122 -12.02 -4.60 -7.15
N SER A 123 -11.28 -3.54 -6.79
CA SER A 123 -11.51 -2.19 -7.31
C SER A 123 -11.25 -2.06 -8.82
N CYS A 124 -10.17 -2.66 -9.34
CA CYS A 124 -9.91 -2.67 -10.77
C CYS A 124 -11.04 -3.35 -11.55
N GLU A 125 -11.54 -4.50 -11.06
CA GLU A 125 -12.68 -5.19 -11.66
C GLU A 125 -13.97 -4.35 -11.61
N ARG A 126 -14.31 -3.75 -10.45
CA ARG A 126 -15.49 -2.86 -10.33
C ARG A 126 -15.44 -1.66 -11.27
N LEU A 127 -14.26 -1.07 -11.46
CA LEU A 127 -14.07 0.10 -12.30
C LEU A 127 -13.83 -0.24 -13.78
N GLY A 128 -13.69 -1.53 -14.13
CA GLY A 128 -13.33 -1.95 -15.49
C GLY A 128 -11.92 -1.50 -15.90
N ILE A 129 -11.02 -1.30 -14.94
CA ILE A 129 -9.63 -0.91 -15.20
C ILE A 129 -8.82 -2.18 -15.53
N PRO A 130 -8.17 -2.25 -16.71
CA PRO A 130 -7.29 -3.36 -17.02
C PRO A 130 -6.12 -3.43 -16.03
N TYR A 131 -5.91 -4.60 -15.44
CA TYR A 131 -4.81 -4.85 -14.54
C TYR A 131 -4.10 -6.17 -14.88
N ASN A 132 -2.89 -6.32 -14.34
CA ASN A 132 -2.05 -7.49 -14.44
C ASN A 132 -1.48 -7.76 -13.04
N ASP A 133 -1.89 -8.86 -12.44
CA ASP A 133 -1.47 -9.33 -11.12
C ASP A 133 -0.38 -10.42 -11.20
N GLY A 134 0.17 -10.65 -12.39
CA GLY A 134 1.21 -11.64 -12.65
C GLY A 134 0.67 -13.03 -12.99
N PHE A 135 -0.65 -13.26 -12.94
CA PHE A 135 -1.26 -14.50 -13.44
C PHE A 135 -1.46 -14.46 -14.96
N ALA A 136 -1.33 -15.63 -15.60
CA ALA A 136 -1.67 -15.81 -17.00
C ALA A 136 -2.36 -17.15 -17.23
N GLY A 137 -3.28 -17.17 -18.20
CA GLY A 137 -4.16 -18.30 -18.48
C GLY A 137 -5.59 -18.00 -18.05
N GLN A 138 -6.57 -18.58 -18.74
CA GLN A 138 -7.99 -18.33 -18.49
C GLN A 138 -8.64 -19.43 -17.62
N ILE A 139 -8.28 -20.69 -17.85
CA ILE A 139 -8.89 -21.84 -17.16
C ILE A 139 -8.15 -22.14 -15.85
N ASN A 140 -6.82 -22.19 -15.90
CA ASN A 140 -5.97 -22.43 -14.75
C ASN A 140 -4.86 -21.36 -14.73
N PRO A 141 -5.15 -20.16 -14.19
CA PRO A 141 -4.18 -19.08 -14.18
C PRO A 141 -2.96 -19.44 -13.32
N SER A 142 -1.75 -19.30 -13.89
CA SER A 142 -0.49 -19.55 -13.20
C SER A 142 0.32 -18.26 -13.06
N PHE A 143 0.92 -18.05 -11.89
CA PHE A 143 1.72 -16.86 -11.62
C PHE A 143 3.10 -16.96 -12.25
N SER A 144 3.57 -15.86 -12.82
CA SER A 144 4.97 -15.69 -13.23
C SER A 144 5.33 -14.22 -13.23
N VAL A 145 6.46 -13.88 -12.61
CA VAL A 145 6.97 -12.49 -12.60
C VAL A 145 7.24 -11.97 -14.03
N ALA A 146 7.52 -12.86 -14.99
CA ALA A 146 7.68 -12.50 -16.39
C ALA A 146 6.41 -11.90 -17.03
N ASN A 147 5.22 -12.21 -16.49
CA ASN A 147 3.96 -11.68 -17.00
C ASN A 147 3.83 -10.16 -16.81
N PHE A 148 4.51 -9.57 -15.83
CA PHE A 148 4.52 -8.12 -15.62
C PHE A 148 5.29 -7.34 -16.71
N ASN A 149 5.98 -8.03 -17.63
CA ASN A 149 6.66 -7.40 -18.75
C ASN A 149 5.79 -7.35 -20.02
N LYS A 150 4.54 -7.80 -19.96
CA LYS A 150 3.60 -7.74 -21.08
C LYS A 150 3.00 -6.34 -21.21
N ILE A 151 2.86 -5.86 -22.44
CA ILE A 151 2.22 -4.58 -22.78
C ILE A 151 0.95 -4.91 -23.56
N GLN A 152 -0.16 -4.24 -23.24
CA GLN A 152 -1.42 -4.35 -23.97
C GLN A 152 -1.69 -3.08 -24.78
N ARG A 153 -2.07 -3.24 -26.04
CA ARG A 153 -2.37 -2.15 -26.97
C ARG A 153 -3.66 -2.46 -27.71
N TYR A 154 -4.50 -1.45 -27.90
CA TYR A 154 -5.53 -1.51 -28.93
C TYR A 154 -4.86 -1.47 -30.30
N LYS A 155 -5.42 -2.21 -31.24
CA LYS A 155 -5.03 -2.19 -32.65
C LYS A 155 -6.27 -1.90 -33.49
N SER A 156 -6.22 -0.88 -34.34
CA SER A 156 -7.32 -0.56 -35.24
C SER A 156 -7.42 -1.63 -36.33
N LEU A 157 -8.65 -1.97 -36.71
CA LEU A 157 -8.92 -3.03 -37.69
C LEU A 157 -8.51 -2.66 -39.12
N GLN A 158 -8.56 -1.36 -39.46
CA GLN A 158 -8.47 -0.91 -40.85
C GLN A 158 -7.07 -0.38 -41.24
N PHE A 159 -6.26 0.05 -40.27
CA PHE A 159 -4.99 0.76 -40.54
C PHE A 159 -3.85 0.38 -39.59
N ASP A 160 -4.01 -0.68 -38.79
CA ASP A 160 -3.00 -1.14 -37.83
C ASP A 160 -2.52 -0.06 -36.83
N ASN A 161 -3.31 1.02 -36.64
CA ASN A 161 -2.99 2.06 -35.66
C ASN A 161 -3.06 1.46 -34.26
N THR A 162 -1.99 1.63 -33.48
CA THR A 162 -1.95 1.14 -32.10
C THR A 162 -2.10 2.27 -31.09
N SER A 163 -2.87 2.04 -30.02
CA SER A 163 -2.89 2.91 -28.86
C SER A 163 -2.68 2.11 -27.58
N ASP A 164 -1.93 2.68 -26.64
CA ASP A 164 -1.68 2.01 -25.36
C ASP A 164 -2.95 1.94 -24.52
N ILE A 165 -3.17 0.79 -23.90
CA ILE A 165 -4.21 0.59 -22.90
C ILE A 165 -3.62 0.95 -21.53
N PRO A 166 -4.25 1.83 -20.73
CA PRO A 166 -3.90 2.04 -19.34
C PRO A 166 -3.90 0.71 -18.59
N LEU A 167 -2.74 0.28 -18.09
CA LEU A 167 -2.56 -1.02 -17.45
C LEU A 167 -1.93 -0.84 -16.07
N PHE A 168 -2.57 -1.40 -15.05
CA PHE A 168 -2.04 -1.45 -13.69
C PHE A 168 -1.33 -2.79 -13.47
N ASN A 169 -0.04 -2.78 -13.20
CA ASN A 169 0.69 -3.96 -12.78
C ASN A 169 0.65 -4.05 -11.24
N ILE A 170 -0.17 -4.93 -10.67
CA ILE A 170 -0.30 -5.12 -9.21
C ILE A 170 0.71 -6.18 -8.77
N ILE A 171 1.76 -5.75 -8.08
CA ILE A 171 2.91 -6.56 -7.68
C ILE A 171 2.89 -6.73 -6.16
N LYS A 172 2.40 -7.89 -5.71
CA LYS A 172 2.25 -8.23 -4.28
C LYS A 172 3.53 -8.85 -3.72
N LEU A 173 4.33 -8.02 -3.05
CA LEU A 173 5.63 -8.41 -2.51
C LEU A 173 5.52 -9.51 -1.44
N HIS A 174 4.45 -9.55 -0.65
CA HIS A 174 4.27 -10.57 0.40
C HIS A 174 3.30 -11.69 0.03
N GLY A 175 3.01 -11.86 -1.27
CA GLY A 175 1.98 -12.80 -1.73
C GLY A 175 0.57 -12.29 -1.51
N SER A 176 -0.42 -13.15 -1.67
CA SER A 176 -1.84 -12.77 -1.56
C SER A 176 -2.72 -13.91 -1.08
N VAL A 177 -3.89 -13.57 -0.56
CA VAL A 177 -4.96 -14.54 -0.26
C VAL A 177 -5.53 -15.25 -1.49
N SER A 178 -5.27 -14.74 -2.70
CA SER A 178 -5.59 -15.46 -3.94
C SER A 178 -4.55 -16.49 -4.36
N TRP A 179 -3.38 -16.51 -3.73
CA TRP A 179 -2.27 -17.35 -4.17
C TRP A 179 -2.35 -18.70 -3.47
N GLN A 180 -2.40 -19.76 -4.27
CA GLN A 180 -2.36 -21.13 -3.77
C GLN A 180 -1.11 -21.84 -4.33
N THR A 181 -0.35 -22.48 -3.46
CA THR A 181 0.78 -23.33 -3.89
C THR A 181 0.26 -24.71 -4.30
N LYS A 182 0.52 -25.12 -5.54
CA LYS A 182 0.22 -26.46 -6.06
C LYS A 182 1.32 -26.92 -7.01
N ASN A 183 1.90 -28.11 -6.77
CA ASN A 183 2.96 -28.69 -7.58
C ASN A 183 4.14 -27.73 -7.83
N GLU A 184 4.65 -27.09 -6.77
CA GLU A 184 5.75 -26.12 -6.85
C GLU A 184 5.47 -24.90 -7.75
N MET A 185 4.20 -24.65 -8.07
CA MET A 185 3.74 -23.47 -8.80
C MET A 185 2.71 -22.71 -7.98
N ILE A 186 2.60 -21.41 -8.24
CA ILE A 186 1.57 -20.56 -7.65
C ILE A 186 0.44 -20.46 -8.68
N ILE A 187 -0.76 -20.89 -8.27
CA ILE A 187 -1.99 -20.81 -9.06
C ILE A 187 -2.98 -19.84 -8.41
N TYR A 188 -3.84 -19.26 -9.23
CA TYR A 188 -4.91 -18.40 -8.74
C TYR A 188 -6.01 -19.21 -8.08
N SER A 189 -6.51 -18.71 -6.96
CA SER A 189 -7.69 -19.20 -6.26
C SER A 189 -8.47 -18.00 -5.72
N ASN A 190 -9.80 -18.08 -5.71
CA ASN A 190 -10.67 -17.06 -5.13
C ASN A 190 -10.76 -17.12 -3.59
N GLY A 191 -9.67 -17.54 -2.91
CA GLY A 191 -9.61 -17.71 -1.46
C GLY A 191 -10.33 -18.96 -0.91
N THR A 192 -10.90 -19.82 -1.76
CA THR A 192 -11.57 -21.07 -1.32
C THR A 192 -10.62 -22.12 -0.77
N HIS A 193 -9.34 -22.06 -1.13
CA HIS A 193 -8.31 -22.95 -0.57
C HIS A 193 -7.99 -22.63 0.91
N ILE A 194 -8.37 -21.45 1.39
CA ILE A 194 -8.23 -21.04 2.79
C ILE A 194 -9.44 -21.58 3.56
N ALA A 195 -9.22 -22.69 4.27
CA ALA A 195 -10.25 -23.41 5.00
C ALA A 195 -10.84 -22.56 6.14
N ASP A 196 -12.16 -22.41 6.19
CA ASP A 196 -12.82 -21.51 7.16
C ASP A 196 -12.67 -21.98 8.63
N ASP A 197 -12.47 -23.27 8.83
CA ASP A 197 -12.28 -23.96 10.11
C ASP A 197 -10.81 -23.99 10.58
N LEU A 198 -9.87 -23.37 9.85
CA LEU A 198 -8.46 -23.44 10.19
C LEU A 198 -8.14 -22.88 11.59
N GLY A 199 -8.92 -21.91 12.06
CA GLY A 199 -8.77 -21.36 13.41
C GLY A 199 -9.05 -22.35 14.54
N ASP A 200 -9.86 -23.38 14.26
CA ASP A 200 -10.28 -24.39 15.24
C ASP A 200 -9.28 -25.56 15.32
N LYS A 201 -8.34 -25.64 14.37
CA LYS A 201 -7.29 -26.67 14.30
C LYS A 201 -6.10 -26.31 15.20
N THR A 202 -5.36 -27.33 15.63
CA THR A 202 -4.15 -27.20 16.47
C THR A 202 -3.05 -28.12 15.97
N GLY A 203 -1.80 -27.82 16.33
CA GLY A 203 -0.67 -28.69 16.02
C GLY A 203 -0.46 -28.94 14.52
N ASP A 204 -0.25 -30.21 14.15
CA ASP A 204 0.11 -30.62 12.79
C ASP A 204 -1.00 -30.33 11.77
N ASP A 205 -2.27 -30.45 12.16
CA ASP A 205 -3.41 -30.18 11.29
C ASP A 205 -3.50 -28.70 10.93
N PHE A 206 -3.24 -27.81 11.90
CA PHE A 206 -3.13 -26.37 11.64
C PHE A 206 -1.97 -26.07 10.69
N ASN A 207 -0.77 -26.59 11.01
CA ASN A 207 0.44 -26.33 10.24
C ASN A 207 0.32 -26.79 8.78
N LYS A 208 -0.33 -27.93 8.53
CA LYS A 208 -0.51 -28.48 7.18
C LYS A 208 -1.42 -27.62 6.31
N GLU A 209 -2.53 -27.15 6.85
CA GLU A 209 -3.48 -26.31 6.12
C GLU A 209 -2.96 -24.87 5.98
N TYR A 210 -2.30 -24.32 7.00
CA TYR A 210 -1.68 -22.99 6.97
C TYR A 210 -0.61 -22.88 5.87
N LYS A 211 0.22 -23.92 5.68
CA LYS A 211 1.25 -23.97 4.62
C LYS A 211 0.70 -23.88 3.20
N LYS A 212 -0.59 -24.16 2.97
CA LYS A 212 -1.20 -24.04 1.63
C LYS A 212 -1.44 -22.58 1.24
N ILE A 213 -1.48 -21.67 2.21
CA ILE A 213 -1.69 -20.24 2.01
C ILE A 213 -0.37 -19.64 1.56
N ALA A 214 -0.30 -19.20 0.30
CA ALA A 214 0.93 -18.71 -0.31
C ALA A 214 1.17 -17.22 0.01
N VAL A 215 1.26 -16.92 1.31
CA VAL A 215 1.52 -15.58 1.87
C VAL A 215 2.80 -15.63 2.70
N ILE A 216 3.64 -14.60 2.57
CA ILE A 216 4.88 -14.48 3.32
C ILE A 216 4.56 -14.05 4.76
N ASN A 217 4.99 -14.86 5.72
CA ASN A 217 4.81 -14.53 7.13
C ASN A 217 5.58 -13.24 7.50
N PRO A 218 4.97 -12.34 8.28
CA PRO A 218 5.64 -11.15 8.76
C PRO A 218 6.56 -11.50 9.94
N ASN A 219 7.67 -12.18 9.69
CA ASN A 219 8.68 -12.51 10.69
C ASN A 219 10.09 -12.07 10.25
N ALA A 220 11.03 -12.00 11.20
CA ALA A 220 12.35 -11.41 10.96
C ALA A 220 13.19 -12.20 9.94
N GLU A 221 13.09 -13.53 9.96
CA GLU A 221 13.87 -14.40 9.08
C GLU A 221 13.17 -14.74 7.77
N LYS A 222 11.93 -14.27 7.56
CA LYS A 222 11.06 -14.57 6.40
C LYS A 222 11.37 -15.98 5.86
N HIS A 223 11.19 -17.01 6.69
CA HIS A 223 11.40 -18.40 6.28
C HIS A 223 10.34 -18.76 5.23
N ILE A 224 10.75 -18.78 3.97
CA ILE A 224 9.88 -18.92 2.80
C ILE A 224 10.12 -20.30 2.14
N GLU A 225 9.07 -20.95 1.65
CA GLU A 225 9.20 -22.12 0.76
C GLU A 225 9.97 -21.75 -0.53
N THR A 226 10.87 -22.58 -1.04
CA THR A 226 11.83 -22.22 -2.12
C THR A 226 11.19 -21.57 -3.35
N VAL A 227 9.98 -21.99 -3.74
CA VAL A 227 9.21 -21.40 -4.86
C VAL A 227 8.78 -19.98 -4.56
N LEU A 228 8.20 -19.75 -3.38
CA LEU A 228 7.80 -18.41 -2.93
C LEU A 228 9.03 -17.50 -2.80
N ASN A 229 10.18 -18.05 -2.38
CA ASN A 229 11.43 -17.29 -2.24
C ASN A 229 11.92 -16.80 -3.60
N THR A 230 11.88 -17.67 -4.61
CA THR A 230 12.29 -17.31 -5.98
C THR A 230 11.40 -16.20 -6.56
N ASN A 231 10.07 -16.33 -6.42
CA ASN A 231 9.13 -15.31 -6.89
C ASN A 231 9.25 -14.01 -6.09
N TYR A 232 9.43 -14.10 -4.77
CA TYR A 232 9.67 -12.94 -3.89
C TYR A 232 10.91 -12.16 -4.30
N ALA A 233 12.06 -12.83 -4.43
CA ALA A 233 13.30 -12.22 -4.87
C ALA A 233 13.17 -11.59 -6.26
N ALA A 234 12.47 -12.26 -7.19
CA ALA A 234 12.22 -11.72 -8.52
C ALA A 234 11.31 -10.48 -8.51
N MET A 235 10.28 -10.44 -7.65
CA MET A 235 9.42 -9.26 -7.48
C MET A 235 10.16 -8.07 -6.88
N LEU A 236 11.01 -8.30 -5.86
CA LEU A 236 11.86 -7.26 -5.28
C LEU A 236 12.90 -6.75 -6.27
N ARG A 237 13.49 -7.65 -7.07
CA ARG A 237 14.37 -7.26 -8.17
C ARG A 237 13.61 -6.42 -9.20
N LYS A 238 12.35 -6.75 -9.50
CA LYS A 238 11.53 -5.92 -10.37
C LYS A 238 11.26 -4.55 -9.74
N PHE A 239 10.96 -4.48 -8.45
CA PHE A 239 10.84 -3.22 -7.72
C PHE A 239 12.08 -2.34 -7.92
N THR A 240 13.29 -2.85 -7.66
CA THR A 240 14.51 -2.05 -7.86
C THR A 240 14.71 -1.65 -9.32
N LEU A 241 14.51 -2.56 -10.27
CA LEU A 241 14.68 -2.27 -11.70
C LEU A 241 13.72 -1.20 -12.23
N GLU A 242 12.48 -1.14 -11.73
CA GLU A 242 11.52 -0.10 -12.12
C GLU A 242 11.89 1.28 -11.52
N LEU A 243 12.56 1.29 -10.37
CA LEU A 243 13.06 2.51 -9.72
C LEU A 243 14.41 2.99 -10.27
N GLU A 244 15.21 2.11 -10.85
CA GLU A 244 16.48 2.44 -11.51
C GLU A 244 16.30 3.09 -12.88
N LYS A 245 15.08 3.06 -13.45
CA LYS A 245 14.77 3.74 -14.71
C LYS A 245 14.97 5.25 -14.58
N GLU A 246 15.40 5.87 -15.67
CA GLU A 246 15.48 7.32 -15.77
C GLU A 246 14.07 7.94 -15.65
N ASN A 247 13.96 9.07 -14.95
CA ASN A 247 12.69 9.77 -14.72
C ASN A 247 11.60 8.88 -14.09
N SER A 248 12.02 7.97 -13.20
CA SER A 248 11.10 7.16 -12.41
C SER A 248 10.58 7.97 -11.23
N ILE A 249 9.28 7.83 -10.94
CA ILE A 249 8.66 8.40 -9.74
C ILE A 249 8.10 7.27 -8.89
N LEU A 250 8.41 7.31 -7.60
CA LEU A 250 7.83 6.44 -6.59
C LEU A 250 6.94 7.25 -5.66
N ILE A 251 5.65 6.91 -5.59
CA ILE A 251 4.71 7.50 -4.63
C ILE A 251 4.38 6.47 -3.57
N ILE A 252 4.68 6.78 -2.32
CA ILE A 252 4.52 5.89 -1.16
C ILE A 252 3.34 6.39 -0.32
N ILE A 253 2.36 5.50 -0.06
CA ILE A 253 1.12 5.81 0.68
C ILE A 253 0.81 4.67 1.65
N GLY A 254 0.43 4.97 2.89
CA GLY A 254 0.03 3.96 3.88
C GLY A 254 1.13 2.96 4.27
N PHE A 255 2.40 3.22 3.92
CA PHE A 255 3.52 2.32 4.18
C PHE A 255 4.51 2.94 5.16
N SER A 256 4.71 2.31 6.31
CA SER A 256 5.51 2.83 7.43
C SER A 256 7.02 2.71 7.26
N LEU A 257 7.53 2.16 6.15
CA LEU A 257 8.98 1.94 5.92
C LEU A 257 9.69 1.13 7.02
N GLU A 258 8.94 0.36 7.82
CA GLU A 258 9.51 -0.50 8.87
C GLU A 258 10.15 -1.77 8.30
N ASP A 259 9.69 -2.25 7.14
CA ASP A 259 10.33 -3.36 6.42
C ASP A 259 11.76 -2.97 6.01
N LYS A 260 12.74 -3.50 6.76
CA LYS A 260 14.16 -3.20 6.56
C LYS A 260 14.63 -3.60 5.16
N HIS A 261 14.08 -4.66 4.58
CA HIS A 261 14.52 -5.13 3.27
C HIS A 261 14.09 -4.16 2.17
N ILE A 262 12.81 -3.81 2.10
CA ILE A 262 12.28 -2.85 1.12
C ILE A 262 12.91 -1.48 1.31
N LYS A 263 13.04 -1.02 2.56
CA LYS A 263 13.69 0.26 2.89
C LYS A 263 15.14 0.32 2.43
N ASN A 264 15.93 -0.72 2.70
CA ASN A 264 17.34 -0.75 2.30
C ASN A 264 17.51 -0.77 0.78
N LEU A 265 16.65 -1.51 0.06
CA LEU A 265 16.63 -1.50 -1.40
C LEU A 265 16.28 -0.11 -1.96
N LEU A 266 15.22 0.51 -1.45
CA LEU A 266 14.81 1.86 -1.84
C LEU A 266 15.95 2.87 -1.64
N TYR A 267 16.55 2.91 -0.45
CA TYR A 267 17.67 3.81 -0.17
C TYR A 267 18.91 3.51 -1.01
N GLY A 268 19.15 2.24 -1.35
CA GLY A 268 20.18 1.85 -2.29
C GLY A 268 19.95 2.50 -3.66
N VAL A 269 18.75 2.36 -4.21
CA VAL A 269 18.41 2.94 -5.52
C VAL A 269 18.40 4.46 -5.49
N MET A 270 17.91 5.09 -4.41
CA MET A 270 17.93 6.55 -4.28
C MET A 270 19.35 7.13 -4.29
N LYS A 271 20.34 6.40 -3.77
CA LYS A 271 21.75 6.81 -3.78
C LYS A 271 22.40 6.66 -5.15
N THR A 272 21.97 5.68 -5.94
CA THR A 272 22.56 5.38 -7.25
C THR A 272 21.85 6.06 -8.41
N ASN A 273 20.54 6.29 -8.31
CA ASN A 273 19.72 6.95 -9.32
C ASN A 273 19.31 8.37 -8.86
N PRO A 274 20.04 9.43 -9.27
CA PRO A 274 19.69 10.80 -8.92
C PRO A 274 18.42 11.31 -9.62
N THR A 275 17.94 10.62 -10.66
CA THR A 275 16.72 11.01 -11.40
C THR A 275 15.44 10.41 -10.83
N LEU A 276 15.55 9.41 -9.93
CA LEU A 276 14.42 8.85 -9.21
C LEU A 276 13.85 9.91 -8.28
N ILE A 277 12.56 10.22 -8.38
CA ILE A 277 11.85 11.09 -7.45
C ILE A 277 10.98 10.25 -6.52
N VAL A 278 11.18 10.39 -5.22
CA VAL A 278 10.37 9.70 -4.20
C VAL A 278 9.45 10.70 -3.53
N ILE A 279 8.15 10.44 -3.58
CA ILE A 279 7.13 11.21 -2.88
C ILE A 279 6.52 10.32 -1.80
N TYR A 280 6.65 10.74 -0.56
CA TYR A 280 6.08 10.02 0.58
C TYR A 280 4.91 10.80 1.16
N PHE A 281 3.73 10.20 1.14
CA PHE A 281 2.53 10.76 1.77
C PHE A 281 2.50 10.29 3.23
N SER A 282 2.73 11.24 4.12
CA SER A 282 2.83 10.98 5.54
C SER A 282 2.36 12.20 6.31
N TYR A 283 1.58 11.98 7.37
CA TYR A 283 1.17 13.07 8.23
C TYR A 283 2.39 13.77 8.84
N SER A 284 2.33 15.09 9.04
CA SER A 284 3.46 15.90 9.55
C SER A 284 4.02 15.33 10.85
N GLN A 285 3.08 14.79 11.63
CA GLN A 285 3.25 14.10 12.88
C GLN A 285 4.17 12.86 12.81
N TYR A 286 4.20 12.15 11.68
CA TYR A 286 5.14 11.05 11.45
C TYR A 286 6.57 11.54 11.21
N ILE A 287 6.73 12.60 10.40
CA ILE A 287 8.05 13.12 10.01
C ILE A 287 8.81 13.63 11.22
N GLU A 288 8.11 14.36 12.09
CA GLU A 288 8.67 14.86 13.35
C GLU A 288 9.07 13.71 14.27
N ALA A 289 8.31 12.60 14.31
CA ALA A 289 8.64 11.43 15.09
C ALA A 289 9.78 10.57 14.49
N THR A 290 9.94 10.61 13.17
CA THR A 290 10.95 9.84 12.44
C THR A 290 12.15 10.70 12.05
N HIS A 291 13.04 10.95 13.00
CA HIS A 291 14.40 11.44 12.75
C HIS A 291 15.30 10.40 11.99
N LYS A 292 14.70 9.53 11.14
CA LYS A 292 15.31 8.35 10.50
C LYS A 292 15.19 8.28 8.99
N LEU A 293 14.32 9.09 8.37
CA LEU A 293 14.46 9.32 6.94
C LEU A 293 15.69 10.22 6.82
N GLU A 294 16.75 9.77 6.14
CA GLU A 294 17.89 10.64 5.83
C GLU A 294 17.46 11.71 4.80
N GLU A 295 16.33 12.41 5.00
CA GLU A 295 15.74 13.42 4.13
C GLU A 295 16.75 14.53 3.84
N ASN A 296 17.54 14.89 4.85
CA ASN A 296 18.61 15.87 4.73
C ASN A 296 19.78 15.36 3.87
N LYS A 297 19.94 14.04 3.67
CA LYS A 297 20.99 13.45 2.82
C LYS A 297 20.51 13.06 1.44
N ASN A 298 19.21 12.78 1.27
CA ASN A 298 18.65 12.32 0.01
C ASN A 298 17.99 13.47 -0.75
N SER A 299 18.67 13.99 -1.77
CA SER A 299 18.21 15.16 -2.52
C SER A 299 16.88 14.95 -3.25
N ASN A 300 16.50 13.71 -3.48
CA ASN A 300 15.43 13.25 -4.36
C ASN A 300 14.19 12.70 -3.64
N MET A 301 14.09 12.89 -2.32
CA MET A 301 12.91 12.54 -1.52
C MET A 301 12.13 13.80 -1.11
N TYR A 302 10.82 13.74 -1.31
CA TYR A 302 9.86 14.77 -0.97
C TYR A 302 8.80 14.16 -0.07
N VAL A 303 8.48 14.82 1.04
CA VAL A 303 7.42 14.36 1.93
C VAL A 303 6.27 15.35 1.87
N ILE A 304 5.08 14.82 1.61
CA ILE A 304 3.84 15.59 1.51
C ILE A 304 3.01 15.30 2.75
N SER A 305 2.78 16.35 3.53
CA SER A 305 2.10 16.27 4.82
C SER A 305 0.85 17.14 4.84
N SER A 306 -0.29 16.48 5.02
CA SER A 306 -1.49 17.08 5.57
C SER A 306 -1.41 17.09 7.10
N GLU A 307 -2.14 18.01 7.72
CA GLU A 307 -2.43 17.97 9.15
C GLU A 307 -3.53 16.93 9.40
N ILE A 308 -3.39 16.12 10.45
CA ILE A 308 -4.43 15.17 10.85
C ILE A 308 -5.61 15.90 11.51
N LYS A 309 -6.85 15.54 11.14
CA LYS A 309 -8.08 16.01 11.81
C LYS A 309 -8.49 15.10 12.97
N LYS A 310 -9.11 15.66 14.02
CA LYS A 310 -9.59 14.94 15.21
C LYS A 310 -10.44 13.70 14.90
N GLU A 311 -11.38 13.84 13.97
CA GLU A 311 -12.29 12.76 13.57
C GLU A 311 -11.55 11.54 13.00
N LYS A 312 -10.37 11.74 12.39
CA LYS A 312 -9.55 10.66 11.83
C LYS A 312 -8.77 9.95 12.94
N PHE A 313 -8.24 10.67 13.93
CA PHE A 313 -7.61 10.04 15.11
C PHE A 313 -8.57 9.15 15.89
N ASN A 314 -9.81 9.59 16.07
CA ASN A 314 -10.85 8.81 16.75
C ASN A 314 -11.22 7.50 16.02
N LYS A 315 -10.88 7.34 14.74
CA LYS A 315 -11.06 6.05 14.05
C LYS A 315 -10.01 5.02 14.42
N PHE A 316 -8.82 5.48 14.82
CA PHE A 316 -7.67 4.61 15.02
C PHE A 316 -7.44 4.24 16.48
N PHE A 317 -8.05 4.98 17.40
CA PHE A 317 -7.98 4.75 18.83
C PHE A 317 -9.39 4.58 19.38
N ASN A 318 -9.55 3.62 20.30
CA ASN A 318 -10.84 3.29 20.88
C ASN A 318 -11.43 4.46 21.72
N ASN A 319 -10.56 5.30 22.30
CA ASN A 319 -10.96 6.37 23.21
C ASN A 319 -10.11 7.64 23.02
N GLU A 320 -10.68 8.81 23.35
CA GLU A 320 -9.97 10.09 23.32
C GLU A 320 -8.77 10.14 24.28
N SER A 321 -8.86 9.44 25.42
CA SER A 321 -7.77 9.29 26.39
C SER A 321 -6.52 8.62 25.83
N ASP A 322 -6.67 7.82 24.78
CA ASP A 322 -5.58 7.02 24.24
C ASP A 322 -4.71 7.88 23.34
N TRP A 323 -5.33 8.70 22.49
CA TRP A 323 -4.58 9.56 21.58
C TRP A 323 -4.26 10.94 22.18
N SER A 324 -5.01 11.43 23.18
CA SER A 324 -4.79 12.75 23.81
C SER A 324 -3.41 12.91 24.45
N LYS A 325 -2.70 11.80 24.72
CA LYS A 325 -1.32 11.82 25.24
C LYS A 325 -0.32 12.26 24.18
N PHE A 326 -0.63 12.04 22.90
CA PHE A 326 0.28 12.24 21.78
C PHE A 326 0.07 13.58 21.07
N VAL A 327 -0.96 14.33 21.43
CA VAL A 327 -1.45 15.49 20.69
C VAL A 327 -1.96 16.60 21.61
N VAL A 328 -1.93 17.83 21.13
CA VAL A 328 -2.54 19.00 21.75
C VAL A 328 -3.61 19.54 20.81
N LYS A 329 -4.78 19.89 21.37
CA LYS A 329 -5.84 20.52 20.59
C LYS A 329 -5.47 21.97 20.30
N ASP A 330 -5.41 22.35 19.03
CA ASP A 330 -5.40 23.77 18.67
C ASP A 330 -6.80 24.34 18.97
N THR A 331 -6.86 25.18 20.00
CA THR A 331 -8.08 25.83 20.47
C THR A 331 -8.74 26.73 19.44
N LYS A 332 -8.06 27.06 18.32
CA LYS A 332 -8.59 27.94 17.27
C LYS A 332 -9.08 27.23 16.00
N SER A 333 -8.73 25.96 15.74
CA SER A 333 -8.94 25.37 14.40
C SER A 333 -9.48 23.94 14.35
N ASP A 334 -9.84 23.31 15.47
CA ASP A 334 -10.18 21.86 15.55
C ASP A 334 -9.10 20.92 14.97
N LYS A 335 -7.91 21.46 14.69
CA LYS A 335 -6.71 20.72 14.29
C LYS A 335 -6.01 20.14 15.50
N LEU A 336 -5.24 19.08 15.25
CA LEU A 336 -4.40 18.42 16.23
C LEU A 336 -2.93 18.69 15.91
N GLU A 337 -2.21 19.23 16.89
CA GLU A 337 -0.75 19.34 16.86
C GLU A 337 -0.17 18.18 17.69
N LEU A 338 1.00 17.65 17.35
CA LEU A 338 1.66 16.71 18.27
C LEU A 338 2.21 17.45 19.47
N VAL A 339 2.37 16.74 20.58
CA VAL A 339 3.21 17.26 21.67
C VAL A 339 4.67 17.24 21.24
N ASP A 340 5.42 18.29 21.59
CA ASP A 340 6.84 18.49 21.21
C ASP A 340 7.75 17.28 21.51
N ASN A 341 7.43 16.46 22.52
CA ASN A 341 8.21 15.28 22.95
C ASN A 341 7.58 13.94 22.55
N ILE A 342 6.81 13.89 21.46
CA ILE A 342 6.13 12.66 21.04
C ILE A 342 7.11 11.49 20.79
N ILE A 343 8.34 11.74 20.35
CA ILE A 343 9.34 10.69 20.14
C ILE A 343 9.64 9.99 21.45
N ASP A 344 9.95 10.75 22.50
CA ASP A 344 10.25 10.19 23.82
C ASP A 344 9.03 9.48 24.40
N LEU A 345 7.83 10.00 24.13
CA LEU A 345 6.59 9.36 24.53
C LEU A 345 6.40 8.03 23.80
N ILE A 346 6.52 7.99 22.46
CA ILE A 346 6.47 6.77 21.65
C ILE A 346 7.58 5.80 22.09
N ASP A 347 8.79 6.29 22.33
CA ASP A 347 9.94 5.49 22.73
C ASP A 347 9.87 5.00 24.18
N SER A 348 8.93 5.52 24.98
CA SER A 348 8.58 4.97 26.29
C SER A 348 7.49 3.90 26.23
N LEU A 349 6.77 3.78 25.11
CA LEU A 349 5.72 2.76 24.95
C LEU A 349 6.29 1.37 24.67
N GLU A 350 5.49 0.34 24.90
CA GLU A 350 5.80 -1.01 24.42
C GLU A 350 5.86 -1.04 22.88
N GLU A 351 6.70 -1.92 22.34
CA GLU A 351 6.98 -2.00 20.89
C GLU A 351 5.71 -2.25 20.05
N SER A 352 4.73 -2.94 20.64
CA SER A 352 3.40 -3.20 20.08
C SER A 352 2.55 -1.93 19.86
N GLU A 353 2.59 -0.99 20.81
CA GLU A 353 1.87 0.29 20.73
C GLU A 353 2.58 1.27 19.80
N ARG A 354 3.92 1.22 19.74
CA ARG A 354 4.71 2.01 18.77
C ARG A 354 4.34 1.67 17.32
N GLY A 355 4.16 0.38 17.02
CA GLY A 355 3.77 -0.09 15.70
C GLY A 355 2.42 0.47 15.24
N LYS A 356 1.42 0.48 16.15
CA LYS A 356 0.09 1.04 15.90
C LYS A 356 0.15 2.52 15.55
N ILE A 357 0.81 3.32 16.39
CA ILE A 357 0.89 4.77 16.21
C ILE A 357 1.56 5.09 14.86
N LYS A 358 2.67 4.44 14.53
CA LYS A 358 3.38 4.67 13.25
C LYS A 358 2.54 4.39 12.01
N GLN A 359 1.67 3.39 12.05
CA GLN A 359 0.81 3.03 10.93
C GLN A 359 -0.38 3.99 10.78
N VAL A 360 -0.92 4.48 11.90
CA VAL A 360 -1.93 5.56 11.94
C VAL A 360 -1.40 6.86 11.36
N LEU A 361 -0.10 7.09 11.54
CA LEU A 361 0.60 8.29 11.07
C LEU A 361 0.94 8.24 9.55
N CYS A 362 0.67 7.14 8.86
CA CYS A 362 0.74 7.09 7.39
C CYS A 362 -0.59 7.58 6.79
N GLN A 363 -0.55 8.49 5.82
CA GLN A 363 -1.79 9.00 5.21
C GLN A 363 -2.53 7.91 4.43
N PRO A 364 -3.86 7.82 4.56
CA PRO A 364 -4.69 6.90 3.78
C PRO A 364 -4.92 7.44 2.36
N PHE A 365 -5.46 6.58 1.49
CA PHE A 365 -5.74 6.94 0.09
C PHE A 365 -6.58 8.19 -0.10
N GLU A 366 -7.58 8.40 0.76
CA GLU A 366 -8.53 9.52 0.63
C GLU A 366 -7.79 10.87 0.53
N GLU A 367 -6.84 11.11 1.43
CA GLU A 367 -6.12 12.39 1.50
C GLU A 367 -5.05 12.53 0.43
N ALA A 368 -4.32 11.44 0.16
CA ALA A 368 -3.35 11.42 -0.93
C ALA A 368 -4.03 11.67 -2.29
N THR A 369 -5.19 11.05 -2.51
CA THR A 369 -6.01 11.25 -3.72
C THR A 369 -6.52 12.67 -3.80
N GLU A 370 -7.03 13.24 -2.71
CA GLU A 370 -7.53 14.62 -2.68
C GLU A 370 -6.41 15.61 -3.01
N TYR A 371 -5.22 15.45 -2.41
CA TYR A 371 -4.05 16.27 -2.71
C TYR A 371 -3.64 16.15 -4.18
N LEU A 372 -3.46 14.93 -4.68
CA LEU A 372 -3.06 14.70 -6.07
C LEU A 372 -4.09 15.23 -7.07
N THR A 373 -5.38 15.07 -6.77
CA THR A 373 -6.48 15.62 -7.56
C THR A 373 -6.40 17.14 -7.64
N LYS A 374 -6.20 17.82 -6.50
CA LYS A 374 -6.02 19.28 -6.44
C LYS A 374 -4.81 19.74 -7.25
N VAL A 375 -3.69 19.02 -7.19
CA VAL A 375 -2.46 19.38 -7.89
C VAL A 375 -2.54 19.12 -9.40
N ILE A 376 -3.13 18.00 -9.83
CA ILE A 376 -3.13 17.61 -11.24
C ILE A 376 -4.28 18.28 -12.02
N LEU A 377 -5.47 18.37 -11.43
CA LEU A 377 -6.68 18.82 -12.13
C LEU A 377 -6.90 20.34 -12.10
N ASN A 378 -6.12 21.13 -11.37
CA ASN A 378 -6.29 22.58 -11.24
C ASN A 378 -7.74 22.99 -10.92
N HIS A 379 -8.18 22.79 -9.69
CA HIS A 379 -9.14 23.75 -9.13
C HIS A 379 -8.33 24.89 -8.53
N ASP A 380 -8.16 25.97 -9.30
CA ASP A 380 -7.99 27.30 -8.72
C ASP A 380 -9.26 27.59 -7.90
N VAL A 381 -9.29 27.10 -6.65
CA VAL A 381 -10.15 27.71 -5.65
C VAL A 381 -9.40 28.98 -5.26
N PRO A 382 -9.91 30.18 -5.60
CA PRO A 382 -9.25 31.41 -5.20
C PRO A 382 -9.12 31.39 -3.68
N ASP A 383 -7.89 31.58 -3.21
CA ASP A 383 -7.58 31.72 -1.81
C ASP A 383 -8.40 32.89 -1.27
N LYS A 384 -9.43 32.61 -0.48
CA LYS A 384 -10.41 33.61 -0.01
C LYS A 384 -9.83 34.52 1.09
N ASN A 385 -8.51 34.63 1.20
CA ASN A 385 -7.82 35.42 2.20
C ASN A 385 -6.73 36.37 1.67
N GLU A 386 -6.59 36.55 0.35
CA GLU A 386 -5.86 37.71 -0.20
C GLU A 386 -6.82 38.80 -0.70
N SER A 387 -7.62 39.31 0.24
CA SER A 387 -8.20 40.65 0.09
C SER A 387 -8.45 41.23 1.47
N LYS A 388 -7.43 41.87 2.03
CA LYS A 388 -7.57 43.05 2.88
C LYS A 388 -6.25 43.81 2.82
N GLU A 389 -6.39 45.04 2.33
CA GLU A 389 -5.39 46.10 2.17
C GLU A 389 -4.50 46.31 3.39
#